data_AF-A0A1G7DB78-F1
#
_entry.id   AF-A0A1G7DB78-F1
#
_cell.length_a   1.000
_cell.length_b   1.000
_cell.length_c   1.000
_cell.angle_alpha   90.00
_cell.angle_beta   90.00
_cell.angle_gamma   90.00
#
_symmetry.space_group_name_H-M   'P 1'
#
loop_
_entity.id
_entity.type
_entity.pdbx_description
1 polymer ?
#
loop_
_entity_poly.entity_id
_entity_poly.type
_entity_poly.pdbx_seq_one_letter_code
_entity_poly.pdbx_strand_id
1 'polypeptide(L)'
;MHVSLGSRRLTAERALGGGGSYPAALEKLCGDLAIKIQEHFLPLFVGTYSAAPYRLGFEDFHPERALGFLAHELDFTHLRMLWRRWRKKAQLKLLGQRLTPFGPDWLDGALSRLPGLQGDFVPDFRLIDYPVSFLSSAESPALDGHLGNQQRLLADLDAMGVFDARMSLYQLMKLRSYQQQGFCGFEGRYYSLFPSFGADMAAAVSLQQLISALAFQYMASGLGQHRTIPDTPQCESERRQIFFGRALGLPTFYVRRDSRNRFLLRILRRTAGVRVSRRYPGYWRVPQQQYALAALEVLEQDGAALIEQLGCGELLTDLRQRLLRPAEASAVGRLSRAILADAGVRQPLQLPAAEFNRLAERYYRDQLRLEQLWEGLADLRPTVASLAAEGSAAERVWLRQQLGGREDLTTAFDDLVQRLRQQRLRGADLLALINLVLLCLQQDRRRAGLTGEGEGDHDATTPVYRAL
;
A
#
# COMPACT_ATOMS: atom_id res chain seq x y z
N MET A 1 -1.77 5.79 -3.34
CA MET A 1 -1.95 6.65 -2.14
C MET A 1 -0.79 6.40 -1.18
N HIS A 2 -0.33 7.41 -0.44
CA HIS A 2 0.64 7.23 0.64
C HIS A 2 0.01 7.58 1.98
N VAL A 3 0.26 6.80 3.03
CA VAL A 3 -0.30 7.02 4.37
C VAL A 3 0.83 7.12 5.38
N SER A 4 0.98 8.29 6.00
CA SER A 4 1.95 8.53 7.06
C SER A 4 1.32 8.41 8.44
N LEU A 5 1.98 7.68 9.34
CA LEU A 5 1.62 7.53 10.74
C LEU A 5 2.76 8.03 11.61
N GLY A 6 2.47 8.97 12.51
CA GLY A 6 3.44 9.54 13.45
C GLY A 6 3.19 9.09 14.89
N SER A 7 4.26 8.92 15.66
CA SER A 7 4.18 8.68 17.10
C SER A 7 4.41 9.98 17.86
N ARG A 8 3.40 10.45 18.59
CA ARG A 8 3.52 11.66 19.44
C ARG A 8 4.60 11.49 20.52
N ARG A 9 4.65 10.31 21.15
CA ARG A 9 5.62 10.00 22.21
C ARG A 9 7.06 10.00 21.69
N LEU A 10 7.32 9.27 20.61
CA LEU A 10 8.67 9.23 20.02
C LEU A 10 9.08 10.60 19.46
N THR A 11 8.12 11.36 18.92
CA THR A 11 8.37 12.73 18.44
C THR A 11 8.75 13.66 19.59
N ALA A 12 8.01 13.61 20.72
CA ALA A 12 8.32 14.41 21.89
C ALA A 12 9.69 14.06 22.49
N GLU A 13 9.99 12.77 22.66
CA GLU A 13 11.30 12.31 23.13
C GLU A 13 12.44 12.77 22.21
N ARG A 14 12.22 12.72 20.88
CA ARG A 14 13.22 13.13 19.89
C ARG A 14 13.43 14.65 19.87
N ALA A 15 12.39 15.42 20.17
CA ALA A 15 12.43 16.87 20.27
C ALA A 15 13.26 17.37 21.47
N LEU A 16 13.40 16.56 22.53
CA LEU A 16 14.28 16.86 23.68
C LEU A 16 15.79 16.83 23.32
N GLY A 17 16.14 16.37 22.11
CA GLY A 17 17.52 16.40 21.61
C GLY A 17 18.46 15.52 22.46
N GLY A 18 19.63 16.07 22.82
CA GLY A 18 20.66 15.35 23.59
C GLY A 18 20.26 14.99 25.03
N GLY A 19 19.14 15.53 25.54
CA GLY A 19 18.57 15.15 26.83
C GLY A 19 17.51 14.05 26.75
N GLY A 20 17.10 13.64 25.55
CA GLY A 20 16.08 12.63 25.32
C GLY A 20 16.62 11.20 25.26
N SER A 21 15.75 10.22 25.53
CA SER A 21 16.08 8.79 25.48
C SER A 21 16.11 8.19 24.06
N TYR A 22 15.76 9.00 23.05
CA TYR A 22 15.54 8.54 21.66
C TYR A 22 16.34 9.38 20.64
N PRO A 23 17.68 9.21 20.58
CA PRO A 23 18.53 9.95 19.64
C PRO A 23 18.33 9.47 18.19
N ALA A 24 18.83 10.26 17.22
CA ALA A 24 18.70 9.95 15.78
C ALA A 24 19.24 8.56 15.40
N ALA A 25 20.34 8.12 16.02
CA ALA A 25 20.88 6.79 15.78
C ALA A 25 19.92 5.68 16.23
N LEU A 26 19.22 5.87 17.36
CA LEU A 26 18.23 4.91 17.84
C LEU A 26 16.94 4.96 17.01
N GLU A 27 16.51 6.16 16.58
CA GLU A 27 15.40 6.33 15.63
C GLU A 27 15.68 5.55 14.34
N LYS A 28 16.89 5.67 13.79
CA LYS A 28 17.30 4.96 12.58
C LYS A 28 17.36 3.45 12.79
N LEU A 29 18.00 3.01 13.86
CA LEU A 29 18.10 1.60 14.23
C LEU A 29 16.72 0.95 14.36
N CYS A 30 15.84 1.52 15.20
CA CYS A 30 14.49 1.00 15.41
C CYS A 30 13.63 1.14 14.15
N GLY A 31 13.75 2.26 13.42
CA GLY A 31 12.99 2.53 12.20
C GLY A 31 13.23 1.50 11.11
N ASP A 32 14.50 1.22 10.81
CA ASP A 32 14.85 0.23 9.80
C ASP A 32 14.42 -1.19 10.20
N LEU A 33 14.60 -1.55 11.48
CA LEU A 33 14.13 -2.84 11.99
C LEU A 33 12.61 -2.96 11.96
N ALA A 34 11.88 -1.88 12.24
CA ALA A 34 10.43 -1.87 12.14
C ALA A 34 9.99 -2.13 10.71
N ILE A 35 10.64 -1.50 9.72
CA ILE A 35 10.34 -1.70 8.30
C ILE A 35 10.57 -3.16 7.90
N LYS A 36 11.71 -3.74 8.29
CA LYS A 36 12.01 -5.17 8.06
C LYS A 36 10.92 -6.10 8.57
N ILE A 37 10.45 -5.87 9.79
CA ILE A 37 9.39 -6.69 10.41
C ILE A 37 8.09 -6.48 9.63
N GLN A 38 7.70 -5.22 9.38
CA GLN A 38 6.48 -4.86 8.65
C GLN A 38 6.42 -5.52 7.26
N GLU A 39 7.54 -5.59 6.52
CA GLU A 39 7.59 -6.22 5.19
C GLU A 39 7.06 -7.66 5.15
N HIS A 40 7.13 -8.41 6.25
CA HIS A 40 6.60 -9.78 6.33
C HIS A 40 5.06 -9.83 6.39
N PHE A 41 4.44 -8.75 6.86
CA PHE A 41 2.98 -8.62 6.98
C PHE A 41 2.35 -7.85 5.82
N LEU A 42 3.15 -7.21 4.94
CA LEU A 42 2.64 -6.51 3.77
C LEU A 42 1.75 -7.36 2.83
N PRO A 43 1.96 -8.69 2.70
CA PRO A 43 1.01 -9.54 1.97
C PRO A 43 -0.42 -9.53 2.53
N LEU A 44 -0.66 -9.08 3.77
CA LEU A 44 -2.02 -8.94 4.32
C LEU A 44 -2.81 -7.81 3.63
N PHE A 45 -2.13 -6.81 3.07
CA PHE A 45 -2.77 -5.65 2.45
C PHE A 45 -3.10 -5.85 0.97
N VAL A 46 -2.20 -6.50 0.23
CA VAL A 46 -2.25 -6.60 -1.22
C VAL A 46 -3.48 -7.35 -1.70
N GLY A 47 -4.33 -6.67 -2.48
CA GLY A 47 -5.61 -7.17 -2.95
C GLY A 47 -6.71 -7.21 -1.89
N THR A 48 -6.37 -7.07 -0.60
CA THR A 48 -7.27 -7.20 0.54
C THR A 48 -8.05 -5.91 0.80
N TYR A 49 -7.34 -4.80 0.99
CA TYR A 49 -7.92 -3.48 1.28
C TYR A 49 -7.74 -2.49 0.13
N SER A 50 -6.63 -2.60 -0.61
CA SER A 50 -6.44 -1.87 -1.85
C SER A 50 -6.09 -2.82 -2.99
N ALA A 51 -6.46 -2.46 -4.21
CA ALA A 51 -6.08 -3.18 -5.42
C ALA A 51 -6.02 -2.23 -6.62
N ALA A 52 -5.43 -2.69 -7.71
CA ALA A 52 -5.51 -2.05 -9.02
C ALA A 52 -5.70 -3.15 -10.08
N PRO A 53 -6.93 -3.71 -10.18
CA PRO A 53 -7.24 -4.74 -11.17
C PRO A 53 -6.88 -4.31 -12.58
N TYR A 54 -6.15 -5.16 -13.31
CA TYR A 54 -5.72 -4.90 -14.68
C TYR A 54 -5.63 -6.19 -15.50
N ARG A 55 -5.89 -6.09 -16.81
CA ARG A 55 -5.68 -7.19 -17.76
C ARG A 55 -4.43 -6.91 -18.58
N LEU A 56 -3.45 -7.81 -18.45
CA LEU A 56 -2.27 -7.81 -19.30
C LEU A 56 -2.57 -8.70 -20.52
N GLY A 57 -2.50 -8.13 -21.72
CA GLY A 57 -2.73 -8.84 -22.99
C GLY A 57 -1.62 -9.83 -23.29
N PHE A 58 -1.84 -10.78 -24.21
CA PHE A 58 -0.79 -11.73 -24.61
C PHE A 58 0.42 -11.01 -25.23
N GLU A 59 0.15 -9.99 -26.03
CA GLU A 59 1.10 -9.09 -26.66
C GLU A 59 2.02 -8.36 -25.66
N ASP A 60 1.57 -8.19 -24.41
CA ASP A 60 2.33 -7.50 -23.38
C ASP A 60 3.18 -8.47 -22.53
N PHE A 61 3.10 -9.78 -22.78
CA PHE A 61 3.85 -10.82 -22.05
C PHE A 61 5.32 -10.98 -22.51
N HIS A 62 5.89 -9.92 -23.07
CA HIS A 62 7.33 -9.80 -23.28
C HIS A 62 8.03 -9.62 -21.92
N PRO A 63 9.08 -10.38 -21.57
CA PRO A 63 9.72 -10.31 -20.24
C PRO A 63 10.11 -8.89 -19.81
N GLU A 64 10.64 -8.09 -20.73
CA GLU A 64 11.08 -6.71 -20.51
C GLU A 64 9.92 -5.75 -20.24
N ARG A 65 8.74 -6.00 -20.82
CA ARG A 65 7.52 -5.21 -20.56
C ARG A 65 6.82 -5.69 -19.30
N ALA A 66 6.57 -7.00 -19.20
CA ALA A 66 5.79 -7.58 -18.11
C ALA A 66 6.51 -7.54 -16.76
N LEU A 67 7.83 -7.72 -16.72
CA LEU A 67 8.58 -7.66 -15.45
C LEU A 67 8.82 -6.23 -14.98
N GLY A 68 8.80 -5.24 -15.89
CA GLY A 68 8.94 -3.83 -15.57
C GLY A 68 10.06 -3.57 -14.55
N PHE A 69 9.71 -2.92 -13.44
CA PHE A 69 10.66 -2.56 -12.39
C PHE A 69 11.09 -3.73 -11.50
N LEU A 70 10.42 -4.89 -11.54
CA LEU A 70 10.74 -6.04 -10.69
C LEU A 70 12.21 -6.50 -10.83
N ALA A 71 12.84 -6.24 -11.98
CA ALA A 71 14.24 -6.52 -12.22
C ALA A 71 15.19 -5.77 -11.26
N HIS A 72 14.76 -4.62 -10.73
CA HIS A 72 15.50 -3.78 -9.79
C HIS A 72 14.97 -3.91 -8.34
N GLU A 73 13.88 -4.64 -8.12
CA GLU A 73 13.23 -4.81 -6.82
C GLU A 73 13.41 -6.21 -6.23
N LEU A 74 13.82 -7.18 -7.04
CA LEU A 74 14.07 -8.57 -6.65
C LEU A 74 15.41 -9.06 -7.18
N ASP A 75 16.10 -9.86 -6.35
CA ASP A 75 17.26 -10.64 -6.77
C ASP A 75 16.88 -11.55 -7.94
N PHE A 76 17.82 -11.68 -8.89
CA PHE A 76 17.66 -12.46 -10.12
C PHE A 76 17.08 -13.86 -9.89
N THR A 77 17.46 -14.52 -8.79
CA THR A 77 16.99 -15.86 -8.45
C THR A 77 15.48 -15.88 -8.23
N HIS A 78 14.97 -14.99 -7.39
CA HIS A 78 13.55 -14.93 -7.07
C HIS A 78 12.74 -14.34 -8.23
N LEU A 79 13.28 -13.35 -8.94
CA LEU A 79 12.68 -12.81 -10.17
C LEU A 79 12.41 -13.93 -11.18
N ARG A 80 13.40 -14.78 -11.45
CA ARG A 80 13.25 -15.91 -12.37
C ARG A 80 12.20 -16.92 -11.89
N MET A 81 12.15 -17.18 -10.58
CA MET A 81 11.16 -18.09 -10.00
C MET A 81 9.73 -17.53 -10.11
N LEU A 82 9.57 -16.24 -9.83
CA LEU A 82 8.35 -15.47 -9.92
C LEU A 82 7.87 -15.40 -11.36
N TRP A 83 8.71 -14.97 -12.31
CA TRP A 83 8.40 -14.91 -13.74
C TRP A 83 7.92 -16.25 -14.27
N ARG A 84 8.66 -17.32 -13.93
CA ARG A 84 8.27 -18.67 -14.35
C ARG A 84 6.89 -19.03 -13.83
N ARG A 85 6.58 -18.68 -12.58
CA ARG A 85 5.27 -18.98 -11.98
C ARG A 85 4.16 -18.15 -12.61
N TRP A 86 4.43 -16.89 -12.92
CA TRP A 86 3.49 -16.00 -13.60
C TRP A 86 3.14 -16.52 -15.00
N ARG A 87 4.13 -16.89 -15.81
CA ARG A 87 3.92 -17.57 -17.10
C ARG A 87 3.13 -18.89 -17.02
N LYS A 88 3.09 -19.55 -15.85
CA LYS A 88 2.23 -20.74 -15.66
C LYS A 88 0.79 -20.39 -15.32
N LYS A 89 0.58 -19.25 -14.65
CA LYS A 89 -0.73 -18.73 -14.25
C LYS A 89 -1.45 -18.13 -15.47
N ALA A 90 -0.73 -17.36 -16.28
CA ALA A 90 -1.26 -16.70 -17.46
C ALA A 90 -1.76 -17.68 -18.53
N GLN A 91 -2.80 -17.27 -19.26
CA GLN A 91 -3.36 -17.94 -20.44
C GLN A 91 -2.49 -17.63 -21.66
N LEU A 92 -1.39 -18.37 -21.77
CA LEU A 92 -0.36 -18.25 -22.82
C LEU A 92 -0.18 -19.57 -23.58
N LYS A 93 -1.24 -20.37 -23.72
CA LYS A 93 -1.14 -21.69 -24.33
C LYS A 93 -1.97 -21.79 -25.60
N LEU A 94 -1.33 -22.28 -26.65
CA LEU A 94 -1.97 -22.70 -27.88
C LEU A 94 -1.66 -24.18 -28.10
N LEU A 95 -2.68 -25.01 -28.32
CA LEU A 95 -2.54 -26.46 -28.52
C LEU A 95 -1.69 -27.16 -27.45
N GLY A 96 -1.82 -26.72 -26.19
CA GLY A 96 -1.09 -27.27 -25.04
C GLY A 96 0.35 -26.80 -24.86
N GLN A 97 0.93 -26.15 -25.87
CA GLN A 97 2.27 -25.56 -25.82
C GLN A 97 2.21 -24.10 -25.36
N ARG A 98 3.20 -23.68 -24.56
CA ARG A 98 3.30 -22.28 -24.13
C ARG A 98 3.93 -21.45 -25.23
N LEU A 99 3.22 -20.43 -25.69
CA LEU A 99 3.74 -19.40 -26.56
C LEU A 99 4.06 -18.18 -25.69
N THR A 100 5.23 -17.58 -25.88
CA THR A 100 5.46 -16.20 -25.43
C THR A 100 5.41 -15.32 -26.66
N PRO A 101 4.96 -14.07 -26.56
CA PRO A 101 5.16 -13.13 -27.66
C PRO A 101 6.67 -13.04 -27.96
N PHE A 102 7.02 -12.94 -29.24
CA PHE A 102 8.41 -12.93 -29.73
C PHE A 102 8.58 -12.11 -31.00
N GLY A 103 7.50 -11.51 -31.51
CA GLY A 103 7.49 -10.83 -32.80
C GLY A 103 7.31 -9.32 -32.67
N PRO A 104 7.28 -8.62 -33.80
CA PRO A 104 6.79 -7.25 -33.84
C PRO A 104 5.34 -7.17 -33.34
N ASP A 105 4.94 -6.03 -32.75
CA ASP A 105 3.64 -5.85 -32.09
C ASP A 105 2.42 -6.22 -32.97
N TRP A 106 2.51 -6.02 -34.29
CA TRP A 106 1.43 -6.38 -35.22
C TRP A 106 1.20 -7.90 -35.33
N LEU A 107 2.28 -8.70 -35.23
CA LEU A 107 2.21 -10.15 -35.30
C LEU A 107 1.65 -10.70 -33.99
N ASP A 108 2.17 -10.23 -32.86
CA ASP A 108 1.69 -10.64 -31.53
C ASP A 108 0.23 -10.22 -31.31
N GLY A 109 -0.18 -9.04 -31.81
CA GLY A 109 -1.58 -8.59 -31.79
C GLY A 109 -2.51 -9.40 -32.70
N ALA A 110 -2.01 -10.04 -33.75
CA ALA A 110 -2.79 -11.00 -34.53
C ALA A 110 -2.93 -12.33 -33.78
N LEU A 111 -1.85 -12.80 -33.13
CA LEU A 111 -1.83 -14.04 -32.35
C LEU A 111 -2.70 -13.96 -31.08
N SER A 112 -2.83 -12.79 -30.46
CA SER A 112 -3.63 -12.60 -29.24
C SER A 112 -5.14 -12.88 -29.44
N ARG A 113 -5.60 -12.93 -30.69
CA ARG A 113 -6.98 -13.31 -31.05
C ARG A 113 -7.22 -14.82 -30.95
N LEU A 114 -6.17 -15.62 -30.87
CA LEU A 114 -6.29 -17.08 -30.80
C LEU A 114 -6.77 -17.52 -29.41
N PRO A 115 -7.67 -18.53 -29.35
CA PRO A 115 -8.15 -19.05 -28.07
C PRO A 115 -6.98 -19.62 -27.25
N GLY A 116 -6.89 -19.20 -25.99
CA GLY A 116 -5.82 -19.62 -25.07
C GLY A 116 -4.60 -18.70 -25.01
N LEU A 117 -4.56 -17.64 -25.83
CA LEU A 117 -3.56 -16.56 -25.80
C LEU A 117 -4.18 -15.24 -25.32
N GLN A 118 -4.78 -15.27 -24.13
CA GLN A 118 -5.53 -14.12 -23.57
C GLN A 118 -4.70 -13.29 -22.57
N GLY A 119 -3.47 -13.71 -22.25
CA GLY A 119 -2.63 -13.06 -21.24
C GLY A 119 -3.06 -13.40 -19.81
N ASP A 120 -3.13 -12.41 -18.91
CA ASP A 120 -3.44 -12.64 -17.49
C ASP A 120 -4.32 -11.53 -16.89
N PHE A 121 -4.93 -11.86 -15.75
CA PHE A 121 -5.57 -10.89 -14.87
C PHE A 121 -4.67 -10.66 -13.64
N VAL A 122 -4.21 -9.42 -13.48
CA VAL A 122 -3.33 -9.01 -12.38
C VAL A 122 -4.16 -8.32 -11.31
N PRO A 123 -4.23 -8.88 -10.07
CA PRO A 123 -4.99 -8.28 -8.97
C PRO A 123 -4.61 -6.84 -8.63
N ASP A 124 -3.31 -6.54 -8.64
CA ASP A 124 -2.80 -5.21 -8.29
C ASP A 124 -1.61 -4.84 -9.17
N PHE A 125 -1.89 -4.26 -10.33
CA PHE A 125 -0.88 -3.96 -11.34
C PHE A 125 -0.04 -2.74 -11.00
N ARG A 126 -0.57 -1.78 -10.23
CA ARG A 126 0.18 -0.61 -9.76
C ARG A 126 1.47 -1.01 -9.03
N LEU A 127 1.42 -2.10 -8.28
CA LEU A 127 2.56 -2.61 -7.50
C LEU A 127 3.63 -3.31 -8.34
N ILE A 128 3.43 -3.41 -9.66
CA ILE A 128 4.32 -4.06 -10.62
C ILE A 128 4.81 -3.04 -11.65
N ASP A 129 3.91 -2.17 -12.11
CA ASP A 129 4.14 -1.18 -13.16
C ASP A 129 4.91 0.07 -12.68
N TYR A 130 5.06 0.24 -11.38
CA TYR A 130 5.74 1.39 -10.78
C TYR A 130 6.76 0.93 -9.73
N PRO A 131 7.95 1.56 -9.63
CA PRO A 131 8.93 1.20 -8.61
C PRO A 131 8.37 1.50 -7.23
N VAL A 132 8.21 0.47 -6.42
CA VAL A 132 7.75 0.58 -5.03
C VAL A 132 8.87 0.32 -4.04
N SER A 133 9.89 -0.47 -4.39
CA SER A 133 11.03 -0.71 -3.50
C SER A 133 12.27 -1.28 -4.17
N PHE A 134 13.31 -0.47 -4.28
CA PHE A 134 14.60 -0.92 -4.81
C PHE A 134 15.29 -1.94 -3.90
N LEU A 135 16.00 -2.86 -4.53
CA LEU A 135 16.83 -3.85 -3.86
C LEU A 135 18.11 -3.19 -3.31
N SER A 136 18.58 -3.66 -2.17
CA SER A 136 19.91 -3.33 -1.66
C SER A 136 21.01 -3.76 -2.64
N SER A 137 22.15 -3.06 -2.61
CA SER A 137 23.37 -3.55 -3.26
C SER A 137 24.06 -4.60 -2.37
N ALA A 138 25.13 -5.22 -2.86
CA ALA A 138 25.93 -6.14 -2.06
C ALA A 138 26.67 -5.44 -0.89
N GLU A 139 26.97 -4.16 -1.04
CA GLU A 139 27.80 -3.37 -0.13
C GLU A 139 26.97 -2.39 0.73
N SER A 140 25.83 -1.95 0.22
CA SER A 140 24.98 -0.92 0.83
C SER A 140 23.57 -1.46 1.10
N PRO A 141 23.30 -2.00 2.31
CA PRO A 141 21.97 -2.45 2.68
C PRO A 141 21.02 -1.30 2.98
N ALA A 142 19.77 -1.40 2.53
CA ALA A 142 18.77 -0.34 2.66
C ALA A 142 18.29 -0.09 4.10
N LEU A 143 18.38 -1.11 4.97
CA LEU A 143 17.72 -1.17 6.28
C LEU A 143 18.64 -1.72 7.40
N ASP A 144 19.95 -1.42 7.31
CA ASP A 144 20.95 -1.92 8.25
C ASP A 144 20.93 -1.23 9.65
N GLY A 145 20.12 -0.19 9.84
CA GLY A 145 20.00 0.57 11.09
C GLY A 145 21.12 1.60 11.33
N HIS A 146 22.07 1.73 10.40
CA HIS A 146 23.13 2.74 10.48
C HIS A 146 22.68 4.04 9.82
N LEU A 147 23.14 5.16 10.38
CA LEU A 147 22.97 6.47 9.75
C LEU A 147 23.65 6.48 8.37
N GLY A 148 23.03 7.16 7.41
CA GLY A 148 23.56 7.30 6.05
C GLY A 148 23.36 6.09 5.13
N ASN A 149 22.72 5.00 5.57
CA ASN A 149 22.63 3.78 4.76
C ASN A 149 21.85 3.96 3.44
N GLN A 150 20.78 4.74 3.45
CA GLN A 150 20.01 5.06 2.25
C GLN A 150 20.82 5.91 1.27
N GLN A 151 21.64 6.84 1.77
CA GLN A 151 22.52 7.64 0.92
C GLN A 151 23.60 6.79 0.25
N ARG A 152 24.17 5.82 0.98
CA ARG A 152 25.13 4.85 0.40
C ARG A 152 24.47 4.01 -0.69
N LEU A 153 23.28 3.48 -0.43
CA LEU A 153 22.53 2.73 -1.45
C LEU A 153 22.16 3.59 -2.66
N LEU A 154 21.75 4.85 -2.47
CA LEU A 154 21.46 5.76 -3.58
C LEU A 154 22.70 6.01 -4.46
N ALA A 155 23.87 6.22 -3.84
CA ALA A 155 25.12 6.39 -4.58
C ALA A 155 25.46 5.13 -5.40
N ASP A 156 25.26 3.94 -4.83
CA ASP A 156 25.48 2.68 -5.54
C ASP A 156 24.52 2.51 -6.73
N LEU A 157 23.23 2.78 -6.54
CA LEU A 157 22.22 2.65 -7.59
C LEU A 157 22.43 3.66 -8.72
N ASP A 158 22.91 4.86 -8.41
CA ASP A 158 23.27 5.90 -9.37
C ASP A 158 24.51 5.49 -10.18
N ALA A 159 25.54 5.00 -9.50
CA ALA A 159 26.75 4.47 -10.15
C ALA A 159 26.45 3.28 -11.07
N MET A 160 25.43 2.46 -10.77
CA MET A 160 24.96 1.37 -11.62
C MET A 160 24.06 1.83 -12.77
N GLY A 161 23.69 3.11 -12.83
CA GLY A 161 22.74 3.65 -13.80
C GLY A 161 21.29 3.17 -13.60
N VAL A 162 20.95 2.72 -12.39
CA VAL A 162 19.63 2.17 -12.05
C VAL A 162 18.68 3.26 -11.54
N PHE A 163 19.18 4.21 -10.74
CA PHE A 163 18.35 5.24 -10.10
C PHE A 163 19.16 6.49 -9.76
N ASP A 164 18.62 7.68 -10.06
CA ASP A 164 19.31 8.95 -9.81
C ASP A 164 19.40 9.26 -8.30
N ALA A 165 20.61 9.50 -7.79
CA ALA A 165 20.85 9.75 -6.37
C ALA A 165 20.16 11.01 -5.82
N ARG A 166 19.72 11.93 -6.68
CA ARG A 166 18.97 13.14 -6.29
C ARG A 166 17.49 12.85 -5.98
N MET A 167 17.01 11.68 -6.38
CA MET A 167 15.63 11.26 -6.14
C MET A 167 15.47 10.63 -4.75
N SER A 168 14.28 10.74 -4.18
CA SER A 168 13.94 10.00 -2.95
C SER A 168 13.90 8.51 -3.26
N LEU A 169 14.72 7.71 -2.56
CA LEU A 169 14.67 6.25 -2.62
C LEU A 169 13.22 5.73 -2.43
N TYR A 170 12.81 4.83 -3.32
CA TYR A 170 11.53 4.13 -3.22
C TYR A 170 11.64 2.94 -2.28
N GLN A 171 10.71 2.87 -1.33
CA GLN A 171 10.59 1.78 -0.35
C GLN A 171 9.09 1.52 -0.09
N LEU A 172 8.73 0.24 0.16
CA LEU A 172 7.36 -0.14 0.53
C LEU A 172 6.90 0.66 1.75
N MET A 173 7.79 0.76 2.73
CA MET A 173 7.63 1.53 3.95
C MET A 173 8.81 2.49 4.09
N LYS A 174 8.53 3.77 4.29
CA LYS A 174 9.57 4.79 4.49
C LYS A 174 9.57 5.28 5.93
N LEU A 175 10.75 5.33 6.55
CA LEU A 175 10.94 6.01 7.83
C LEU A 175 10.69 7.51 7.63
N ARG A 176 9.73 8.07 8.37
CA ARG A 176 9.56 9.51 8.52
C ARG A 176 10.41 9.92 9.71
N SER A 177 11.65 10.33 9.44
CA SER A 177 12.59 10.75 10.47
C SER A 177 12.29 12.15 10.96
N TYR A 178 12.41 12.39 12.26
CA TYR A 178 12.19 13.69 12.87
C TYR A 178 13.00 14.80 12.20
N GLN A 179 14.28 14.57 11.93
CA GLN A 179 15.17 15.59 11.33
C GLN A 179 14.66 16.08 9.97
N GLN A 180 14.05 15.21 9.17
CA GLN A 180 13.58 15.55 7.82
C GLN A 180 12.11 15.99 7.79
N GLN A 181 11.31 15.59 8.78
CA GLN A 181 9.84 15.69 8.70
C GLN A 181 9.20 16.42 9.88
N GLY A 182 9.96 16.70 10.93
CA GLY A 182 9.45 17.28 12.18
C GLY A 182 8.70 16.28 13.08
N PHE A 183 8.59 15.01 12.68
CA PHE A 183 7.98 13.94 13.48
C PHE A 183 8.63 12.58 13.23
N CYS A 184 8.53 11.68 14.20
CA CYS A 184 8.96 10.29 14.12
C CYS A 184 7.80 9.41 13.65
N GLY A 185 7.97 8.65 12.57
CA GLY A 185 6.88 7.82 12.04
C GLY A 185 7.23 6.95 10.84
N PHE A 186 6.21 6.43 10.17
CA PHE A 186 6.34 5.59 8.99
C PHE A 186 5.34 5.99 7.91
N GLU A 187 5.73 5.86 6.66
CA GLU A 187 4.85 6.03 5.51
C GLU A 187 4.67 4.75 4.70
N GLY A 188 3.42 4.31 4.57
CA GLY A 188 2.95 3.27 3.65
C GLY A 188 2.88 3.77 2.23
N ARG A 189 3.67 3.18 1.32
CA ARG A 189 3.68 3.52 -0.12
C ARG A 189 3.08 2.43 -1.02
N TYR A 190 2.70 1.30 -0.42
CA TYR A 190 2.17 0.12 -1.11
C TYR A 190 0.65 0.14 -1.34
N TYR A 191 -0.05 1.24 -1.10
CA TYR A 191 -1.51 1.32 -1.28
C TYR A 191 -1.94 1.75 -2.68
N SER A 192 -2.72 0.90 -3.33
CA SER A 192 -3.31 1.14 -4.66
C SER A 192 -4.63 1.91 -4.56
N LEU A 193 -5.71 1.44 -5.21
CA LEU A 193 -7.03 2.04 -5.11
C LEU A 193 -7.85 1.38 -4.00
N PHE A 194 -8.54 2.18 -3.22
CA PHE A 194 -9.45 1.72 -2.17
C PHE A 194 -10.89 1.72 -2.69
N PRO A 195 -11.67 0.65 -2.47
CA PRO A 195 -13.10 0.67 -2.76
C PRO A 195 -13.87 1.69 -1.91
N SER A 196 -13.49 1.90 -0.66
CA SER A 196 -14.07 2.89 0.25
C SER A 196 -13.01 3.42 1.23
N PHE A 197 -13.08 4.70 1.56
CA PHE A 197 -12.18 5.30 2.55
C PHE A 197 -12.47 4.82 3.97
N GLY A 198 -13.74 4.81 4.40
CA GLY A 198 -14.15 4.37 5.72
C GLY A 198 -13.98 2.86 5.91
N ALA A 199 -14.39 2.03 4.95
CA ALA A 199 -14.35 0.58 5.11
C ALA A 199 -12.98 -0.03 4.80
N ASP A 200 -12.21 0.54 3.87
CA ASP A 200 -10.95 -0.06 3.42
C ASP A 200 -9.71 0.72 3.79
N MET A 201 -9.69 2.01 3.51
CA MET A 201 -8.52 2.83 3.84
C MET A 201 -8.35 2.89 5.36
N ALA A 202 -9.41 3.16 6.13
CA ALA A 202 -9.33 3.21 7.59
C ALA A 202 -8.89 1.87 8.17
N ALA A 203 -9.44 0.75 7.69
CA ALA A 203 -9.05 -0.59 8.11
C ALA A 203 -7.56 -0.87 7.81
N ALA A 204 -7.09 -0.50 6.62
CA ALA A 204 -5.68 -0.62 6.25
C ALA A 204 -4.78 0.26 7.13
N VAL A 205 -5.18 1.50 7.42
CA VAL A 205 -4.42 2.40 8.29
C VAL A 205 -4.30 1.82 9.70
N SER A 206 -5.41 1.34 10.27
CA SER A 206 -5.43 0.69 11.60
C SER A 206 -4.56 -0.57 11.63
N LEU A 207 -4.58 -1.37 10.56
CA LEU A 207 -3.71 -2.54 10.44
C LEU A 207 -2.23 -2.15 10.38
N GLN A 208 -1.87 -1.11 9.62
CA GLN A 208 -0.50 -0.58 9.58
C GLN A 208 -0.06 -0.08 10.96
N GLN A 209 -0.94 0.60 11.70
CA GLN A 209 -0.66 1.03 13.07
C GLN A 209 -0.41 -0.16 14.01
N LEU A 210 -1.27 -1.18 13.96
CA LEU A 210 -1.11 -2.40 14.77
C LEU A 210 0.21 -3.11 14.48
N ILE A 211 0.55 -3.31 13.20
CA ILE A 211 1.81 -3.97 12.81
C ILE A 211 3.02 -3.11 13.21
N SER A 212 2.93 -1.78 13.08
CA SER A 212 3.96 -0.87 13.55
C SER A 212 4.20 -1.00 15.05
N ALA A 213 3.13 -1.00 15.85
CA ALA A 213 3.21 -1.20 17.30
C ALA A 213 3.79 -2.58 17.66
N LEU A 214 3.35 -3.63 16.97
CA LEU A 214 3.86 -4.99 17.17
C LEU A 214 5.37 -5.08 16.85
N ALA A 215 5.84 -4.39 15.81
CA ALA A 215 7.25 -4.35 15.49
C ALA A 215 8.09 -3.78 16.66
N PHE A 216 7.64 -2.69 17.27
CA PHE A 216 8.30 -2.13 18.46
C PHE A 216 8.17 -3.04 19.68
N GLN A 217 7.05 -3.75 19.85
CA GLN A 217 6.90 -4.76 20.91
C GLN A 217 7.91 -5.91 20.75
N TYR A 218 8.15 -6.39 19.53
CA TYR A 218 9.19 -7.40 19.30
C TYR A 218 10.59 -6.89 19.64
N MET A 219 10.89 -5.61 19.36
CA MET A 219 12.18 -5.03 19.72
C MET A 219 12.33 -4.92 21.25
N ALA A 220 11.31 -4.39 21.93
CA ALA A 220 11.31 -4.23 23.37
C ALA A 220 11.42 -5.58 24.13
N SER A 221 10.85 -6.65 23.57
CA SER A 221 10.95 -8.01 24.12
C SER A 221 12.21 -8.77 23.69
N GLY A 222 13.11 -8.15 22.92
CA GLY A 222 14.34 -8.77 22.42
C GLY A 222 14.14 -9.78 21.29
N LEU A 223 12.91 -9.98 20.81
CA LEU A 223 12.55 -10.90 19.73
C LEU A 223 12.82 -10.33 18.32
N GLY A 224 12.93 -9.01 18.19
CA GLY A 224 13.27 -8.30 16.95
C GLY A 224 14.70 -7.77 17.00
N GLN A 225 15.58 -8.23 16.11
CA GLN A 225 16.98 -7.75 16.01
C GLN A 225 17.42 -7.73 14.54
N HIS A 226 18.29 -6.79 14.14
CA HIS A 226 18.76 -6.73 12.74
C HIS A 226 19.37 -8.05 12.27
N ARG A 227 20.10 -8.77 13.13
CA ARG A 227 20.72 -10.06 12.78
C ARG A 227 19.72 -11.18 12.49
N THR A 228 18.48 -11.10 12.98
CA THR A 228 17.45 -12.13 12.73
C THR A 228 16.73 -11.91 11.40
N ILE A 229 16.87 -10.72 10.82
CA ILE A 229 16.35 -10.34 9.49
C ILE A 229 17.48 -9.64 8.70
N PRO A 230 18.37 -10.41 8.05
CA PRO A 230 19.49 -9.85 7.29
C PRO A 230 19.05 -9.05 6.06
N ASP A 231 19.85 -8.05 5.67
CA ASP A 231 19.62 -7.18 4.50
C ASP A 231 20.45 -7.53 3.28
N THR A 232 20.97 -8.76 3.20
CA THR A 232 21.54 -9.21 1.93
C THR A 232 20.45 -9.13 0.84
N PRO A 233 20.78 -8.76 -0.40
CA PRO A 233 19.81 -8.66 -1.49
C PRO A 233 18.94 -9.93 -1.64
N GLN A 234 19.53 -11.11 -1.40
CA GLN A 234 18.81 -12.37 -1.46
C GLN A 234 17.76 -12.50 -0.34
N CYS A 235 18.08 -12.16 0.91
CA CYS A 235 17.13 -12.20 2.02
C CYS A 235 16.03 -11.14 1.89
N GLU A 236 16.35 -9.97 1.32
CA GLU A 236 15.37 -8.93 0.99
C GLU A 236 14.41 -9.35 -0.11
N SER A 237 14.96 -9.89 -1.19
CA SER A 237 14.15 -10.46 -2.24
C SER A 237 13.31 -11.64 -1.76
N GLU A 238 13.82 -12.47 -0.84
CA GLU A 238 13.09 -13.62 -0.30
C GLU A 238 11.82 -13.21 0.44
N ARG A 239 11.87 -12.14 1.25
CA ARG A 239 10.69 -11.60 1.96
C ARG A 239 9.78 -10.77 1.04
N ARG A 240 10.33 -10.01 0.09
CA ARG A 240 9.54 -9.15 -0.83
C ARG A 240 8.85 -9.90 -1.97
N GLN A 241 9.37 -11.04 -2.43
CA GLN A 241 8.69 -11.83 -3.47
C GLN A 241 7.28 -12.24 -3.04
N ILE A 242 7.02 -12.32 -1.73
CA ILE A 242 5.73 -12.71 -1.17
C ILE A 242 4.71 -11.60 -1.48
N PHE A 243 5.11 -10.34 -1.25
CA PHE A 243 4.33 -9.15 -1.57
C PHE A 243 4.02 -9.07 -3.08
N PHE A 244 5.06 -9.07 -3.93
CA PHE A 244 4.89 -8.99 -5.39
C PHE A 244 4.15 -10.20 -5.96
N GLY A 245 4.44 -11.39 -5.45
CA GLY A 245 3.74 -12.61 -5.87
C GLY A 245 2.26 -12.55 -5.53
N ARG A 246 1.85 -11.83 -4.49
CA ARG A 246 0.44 -11.63 -4.17
C ARG A 246 -0.20 -10.56 -5.04
N ALA A 247 0.52 -9.47 -5.35
CA ALA A 247 0.08 -8.45 -6.31
C ALA A 247 -0.21 -9.05 -7.70
N LEU A 248 0.63 -10.01 -8.11
CA LEU A 248 0.47 -10.80 -9.32
C LEU A 248 -0.57 -11.94 -9.20
N GLY A 249 -1.14 -12.20 -8.03
CA GLY A 249 -2.07 -13.32 -7.82
C GLY A 249 -1.45 -14.70 -8.03
N LEU A 250 -0.15 -14.88 -7.73
CA LEU A 250 0.52 -16.16 -7.83
C LEU A 250 0.05 -17.10 -6.71
N PRO A 251 -0.05 -18.42 -6.96
CA PRO A 251 -0.53 -19.35 -5.95
C PRO A 251 0.54 -19.73 -4.92
N THR A 252 1.83 -19.66 -5.29
CA THR A 252 2.94 -20.12 -4.44
C THR A 252 4.22 -19.33 -4.69
N PHE A 253 5.04 -19.15 -3.66
CA PHE A 253 6.39 -18.58 -3.71
C PHE A 253 7.43 -19.56 -3.14
N TYR A 254 8.69 -19.15 -3.09
CA TYR A 254 9.80 -20.02 -2.71
C TYR A 254 10.73 -19.40 -1.66
N VAL A 255 11.08 -20.18 -0.64
CA VAL A 255 11.98 -19.74 0.44
C VAL A 255 13.08 -20.77 0.58
N ARG A 256 14.33 -20.32 0.74
CA ARG A 256 15.46 -21.21 0.97
C ARG A 256 15.28 -21.99 2.27
N ARG A 257 15.63 -23.27 2.23
CA ARG A 257 15.57 -24.13 3.43
C ARG A 257 16.58 -23.71 4.49
N ASP A 258 17.69 -23.13 4.08
CA ASP A 258 18.77 -22.61 4.91
C ASP A 258 18.70 -21.07 5.08
N SER A 259 17.52 -20.47 4.86
CA SER A 259 17.35 -19.02 5.01
C SER A 259 17.83 -18.52 6.37
N ARG A 260 18.55 -17.39 6.34
CA ARG A 260 18.99 -16.67 7.53
C ARG A 260 17.91 -15.74 8.09
N ASN A 261 16.83 -15.51 7.36
CA ASN A 261 15.70 -14.73 7.84
C ASN A 261 14.87 -15.56 8.83
N ARG A 262 15.22 -15.48 10.12
CA ARG A 262 14.60 -16.28 11.18
C ARG A 262 13.16 -15.86 11.44
N PHE A 263 12.82 -14.59 11.20
CA PHE A 263 11.46 -14.10 11.34
C PHE A 263 10.53 -14.72 10.28
N LEU A 264 10.96 -14.73 9.01
CA LEU A 264 10.23 -15.43 7.95
C LEU A 264 10.04 -16.92 8.27
N LEU A 265 11.08 -17.61 8.73
CA LEU A 265 10.99 -19.01 9.12
C LEU A 265 10.01 -19.26 10.28
N ARG A 266 9.85 -18.31 11.21
CA ARG A 266 8.86 -18.38 12.30
C ARG A 266 7.44 -18.41 11.76
N ILE A 267 7.12 -17.56 10.78
CA ILE A 267 5.80 -17.56 10.12
C ILE A 267 5.60 -18.84 9.32
N LEU A 268 6.64 -19.29 8.59
CA LEU A 268 6.56 -20.51 7.78
C LEU A 268 6.28 -21.78 8.58
N ARG A 269 6.76 -21.88 9.82
CA ARG A 269 6.44 -23.02 10.71
C ARG A 269 4.95 -23.17 11.00
N ARG A 270 4.19 -22.07 10.92
CA ARG A 270 2.73 -22.04 11.10
C ARG A 270 1.99 -22.13 9.77
N THR A 271 2.70 -22.03 8.65
CA THR A 271 2.10 -22.01 7.32
C THR A 271 1.77 -23.43 6.86
N ALA A 272 0.48 -23.70 6.64
CA ALA A 272 0.04 -25.00 6.13
C ALA A 272 0.48 -25.22 4.66
N GLY A 273 0.71 -26.49 4.30
CA GLY A 273 1.01 -26.89 2.92
C GLY A 273 2.41 -26.51 2.42
N VAL A 274 3.32 -26.08 3.30
CA VAL A 274 4.74 -25.91 2.99
C VAL A 274 5.35 -27.27 2.64
N ARG A 275 6.05 -27.35 1.51
CA ARG A 275 6.69 -28.60 1.05
C ARG A 275 7.98 -28.34 0.30
N VAL A 276 8.85 -29.34 0.22
CA VAL A 276 10.08 -29.23 -0.57
C VAL A 276 9.75 -29.02 -2.05
N SER A 277 10.43 -28.09 -2.69
CA SER A 277 10.31 -27.86 -4.12
C SER A 277 11.06 -28.94 -4.91
N ARG A 278 10.33 -29.77 -5.67
CA ARG A 278 10.95 -30.72 -6.62
C ARG A 278 11.73 -30.04 -7.75
N ARG A 279 11.41 -28.77 -8.04
CA ARG A 279 11.98 -28.03 -9.18
C ARG A 279 13.16 -27.15 -8.80
N TYR A 280 13.20 -26.68 -7.57
CA TYR A 280 14.27 -25.84 -7.04
C TYR A 280 14.80 -26.54 -5.80
N PRO A 281 15.79 -27.46 -5.97
CA PRO A 281 16.43 -28.13 -4.85
C PRO A 281 16.92 -27.10 -3.82
N GLY A 282 16.76 -27.39 -2.53
CA GLY A 282 17.12 -26.45 -1.46
C GLY A 282 16.05 -25.40 -1.12
N TYR A 283 14.90 -25.39 -1.79
CA TYR A 283 13.80 -24.45 -1.49
C TYR A 283 12.54 -25.14 -0.95
N TRP A 284 11.88 -24.47 -0.01
CA TRP A 284 10.48 -24.66 0.32
C TRP A 284 9.60 -24.01 -0.76
N ARG A 285 8.53 -24.69 -1.15
CA ARG A 285 7.42 -24.11 -1.91
C ARG A 285 6.29 -23.82 -0.94
N VAL A 286 5.88 -22.56 -0.88
CA VAL A 286 4.93 -22.05 0.12
C VAL A 286 3.66 -21.56 -0.57
N PRO A 287 2.45 -21.96 -0.14
CA PRO A 287 1.20 -21.40 -0.65
C PRO A 287 1.00 -19.95 -0.16
N GLN A 288 0.71 -19.03 -1.09
CA GLN A 288 0.52 -17.60 -0.79
C GLN A 288 -0.61 -17.34 0.21
N GLN A 289 -1.76 -17.98 -0.01
CA GLN A 289 -2.92 -17.82 0.87
C GLN A 289 -2.65 -18.32 2.30
N GLN A 290 -1.98 -19.48 2.41
CA GLN A 290 -1.65 -20.06 3.71
C GLN A 290 -0.61 -19.22 4.46
N TYR A 291 0.33 -18.59 3.76
CA TYR A 291 1.26 -17.66 4.38
C TYR A 291 0.53 -16.44 4.98
N ALA A 292 -0.43 -15.87 4.24
CA ALA A 292 -1.21 -14.74 4.74
C ALA A 292 -2.04 -15.10 5.97
N LEU A 293 -2.66 -16.29 5.98
CA LEU A 293 -3.38 -16.79 7.16
C LEU A 293 -2.44 -17.00 8.35
N ALA A 294 -1.26 -17.59 8.12
CA ALA A 294 -0.25 -17.76 9.17
C ALA A 294 0.31 -16.43 9.69
N ALA A 295 0.48 -15.44 8.81
CA ALA A 295 0.89 -14.09 9.22
C ALA A 295 -0.20 -13.41 10.07
N LEU A 296 -1.47 -13.57 9.71
CA LEU A 296 -2.60 -13.12 10.53
C LEU A 296 -2.62 -13.81 11.90
N GLU A 297 -2.43 -15.13 11.96
CA GLU A 297 -2.37 -15.87 13.23
C GLU A 297 -1.20 -15.41 14.12
N VAL A 298 -0.04 -15.10 13.52
CA VAL A 298 1.09 -14.52 14.25
C VAL A 298 0.74 -13.14 14.81
N LEU A 299 0.06 -12.30 14.01
CA LEU A 299 -0.40 -10.99 14.43
C LEU A 299 -1.41 -11.08 15.58
N GLU A 300 -2.39 -11.98 15.50
CA GLU A 300 -3.40 -12.24 16.53
C GLU A 300 -2.77 -12.73 17.85
N GLN A 301 -1.83 -13.67 17.76
CA GLN A 301 -1.22 -14.28 18.95
C GLN A 301 -0.21 -13.37 19.63
N ASP A 302 0.72 -12.82 18.86
CA ASP A 302 1.80 -12.01 19.42
C ASP A 302 1.31 -10.59 19.75
N GLY A 303 0.28 -10.10 19.07
CA GLY A 303 -0.30 -8.78 19.24
C GLY A 303 -1.53 -8.71 20.13
N ALA A 304 -1.91 -9.78 20.84
CA ALA A 304 -3.17 -9.86 21.61
C ALA A 304 -3.46 -8.61 22.47
N ALA A 305 -2.49 -8.18 23.28
CA ALA A 305 -2.62 -6.99 24.12
C ALA A 305 -2.76 -5.69 23.31
N LEU A 306 -2.03 -5.57 22.19
CA LEU A 306 -2.14 -4.41 21.28
C LEU A 306 -3.49 -4.38 20.57
N ILE A 307 -4.05 -5.53 20.22
CA ILE A 307 -5.35 -5.65 19.56
C ILE A 307 -6.45 -5.15 20.50
N GLU A 308 -6.39 -5.52 21.77
CA GLU A 308 -7.30 -5.02 22.79
C GLU A 308 -7.14 -3.50 22.98
N GLN A 309 -5.90 -3.03 23.17
CA GLN A 309 -5.61 -1.60 23.40
C GLN A 309 -5.99 -0.70 22.22
N LEU A 310 -5.85 -1.19 20.98
CA LEU A 310 -6.14 -0.44 19.76
C LEU A 310 -7.54 -0.70 19.21
N GLY A 311 -8.35 -1.53 19.88
CA GLY A 311 -9.70 -1.88 19.43
C GLY A 311 -9.76 -2.60 18.07
N CYS A 312 -8.74 -3.41 17.74
CA CYS A 312 -8.59 -4.02 16.41
C CYS A 312 -9.28 -5.38 16.25
N GLY A 313 -10.14 -5.82 17.18
CA GLY A 313 -10.78 -7.14 17.13
C GLY A 313 -11.69 -7.36 15.90
N GLU A 314 -12.56 -6.40 15.62
CA GLU A 314 -13.44 -6.46 14.44
C GLU A 314 -12.64 -6.35 13.14
N LEU A 315 -11.61 -5.50 13.13
CA LEU A 315 -10.67 -5.36 12.01
C LEU A 315 -10.04 -6.69 11.62
N LEU A 316 -9.56 -7.48 12.58
CA LEU A 316 -8.93 -8.76 12.30
C LEU A 316 -9.94 -9.84 11.86
N THR A 317 -11.17 -9.75 12.34
CA THR A 317 -12.28 -10.61 11.89
C THR A 317 -12.61 -10.33 10.43
N ASP A 318 -12.74 -9.06 10.05
CA ASP A 318 -12.94 -8.62 8.66
C ASP A 318 -11.74 -9.02 7.77
N LEU A 319 -10.50 -8.78 8.23
CA LEU A 319 -9.29 -9.19 7.52
C LEU A 319 -9.32 -10.69 7.21
N ARG A 320 -9.63 -11.53 8.20
CA ARG A 320 -9.75 -12.98 8.01
C ARG A 320 -10.78 -13.34 6.95
N GLN A 321 -11.96 -12.71 6.99
CA GLN A 321 -13.01 -12.93 5.99
C GLN A 321 -12.53 -12.56 4.58
N ARG A 322 -11.85 -11.43 4.41
CA ARG A 322 -11.29 -10.99 3.12
C ARG A 322 -10.22 -11.93 2.59
N LEU A 323 -9.39 -12.51 3.47
CA LEU A 323 -8.38 -13.50 3.08
C LEU A 323 -9.00 -14.86 2.66
N LEU A 324 -10.12 -15.25 3.28
CA LEU A 324 -10.79 -16.52 3.01
C LEU A 324 -11.74 -16.43 1.80
N ARG A 325 -12.40 -15.29 1.60
CA ARG A 325 -13.34 -15.05 0.51
C ARG A 325 -12.93 -13.84 -0.34
N PRO A 326 -11.75 -13.89 -0.99
CA PRO A 326 -11.23 -12.73 -1.70
C PRO A 326 -12.14 -12.30 -2.86
N ALA A 327 -12.78 -13.25 -3.56
CA ALA A 327 -13.68 -12.93 -4.66
C ALA A 327 -14.92 -12.13 -4.23
N GLU A 328 -15.30 -12.17 -2.96
CA GLU A 328 -16.51 -11.52 -2.40
C GLU A 328 -16.16 -10.27 -1.60
N ALA A 329 -15.29 -10.42 -0.59
CA ALA A 329 -15.08 -9.42 0.46
C ALA A 329 -13.84 -8.53 0.22
N SER A 330 -12.82 -9.01 -0.50
CA SER A 330 -11.59 -8.24 -0.69
C SER A 330 -11.78 -7.07 -1.67
N ALA A 331 -10.86 -6.10 -1.60
CA ALA A 331 -10.83 -4.97 -2.52
C ALA A 331 -10.71 -5.40 -3.98
N VAL A 332 -9.83 -6.36 -4.31
CA VAL A 332 -9.73 -6.87 -5.69
C VAL A 332 -11.06 -7.47 -6.15
N GLY A 333 -11.73 -8.25 -5.30
CA GLY A 333 -13.01 -8.87 -5.63
C GLY A 333 -14.10 -7.84 -5.88
N ARG A 334 -14.25 -6.85 -4.99
CA ARG A 334 -15.27 -5.81 -5.10
C ARG A 334 -15.05 -4.91 -6.31
N LEU A 335 -13.82 -4.41 -6.52
CA LEU A 335 -13.49 -3.59 -7.69
C LEU A 335 -13.71 -4.37 -8.98
N SER A 336 -13.24 -5.62 -9.05
CA SER A 336 -13.42 -6.44 -10.27
C SER A 336 -14.90 -6.67 -10.58
N ARG A 337 -15.75 -6.95 -9.58
CA ARG A 337 -17.19 -7.12 -9.81
C ARG A 337 -17.85 -5.83 -10.30
N ALA A 338 -17.48 -4.69 -9.71
CA ALA A 338 -18.02 -3.40 -10.12
C ALA A 338 -17.65 -3.05 -11.56
N ILE A 339 -16.38 -3.27 -11.94
CA ILE A 339 -15.88 -3.04 -13.31
C ILE A 339 -16.61 -3.92 -14.34
N LEU A 340 -16.86 -5.19 -13.99
CA LEU A 340 -17.47 -6.16 -14.89
C LEU A 340 -19.01 -6.05 -14.97
N ALA A 341 -19.64 -5.34 -14.04
CA ALA A 341 -21.10 -5.25 -13.94
C ALA A 341 -21.72 -4.68 -15.22
N ASP A 342 -21.18 -3.58 -15.73
CA ASP A 342 -21.67 -2.89 -16.93
C ASP A 342 -21.53 -3.75 -18.21
N ALA A 343 -20.57 -4.68 -18.23
CA ALA A 343 -20.34 -5.59 -19.35
C ALA A 343 -21.11 -6.91 -19.23
N GLY A 344 -21.83 -7.16 -18.13
CA GLY A 344 -22.64 -8.37 -17.93
C GLY A 344 -21.83 -9.68 -17.84
N VAL A 345 -20.51 -9.60 -17.61
CA VAL A 345 -19.62 -10.75 -17.50
C VAL A 345 -19.21 -11.01 -16.05
N ARG A 346 -18.74 -12.22 -15.75
CA ARG A 346 -18.37 -12.60 -14.37
C ARG A 346 -16.86 -12.73 -14.15
N GLN A 347 -16.08 -12.91 -15.21
CA GLN A 347 -14.65 -13.13 -15.11
C GLN A 347 -13.88 -12.18 -16.03
N PRO A 348 -12.76 -11.57 -15.56
CA PRO A 348 -11.97 -10.64 -16.36
C PRO A 348 -11.42 -11.23 -17.67
N LEU A 349 -11.17 -12.54 -17.71
CA LEU A 349 -10.68 -13.26 -18.90
C LEU A 349 -11.76 -13.42 -20.00
N GLN A 350 -13.03 -13.14 -19.71
CA GLN A 350 -14.09 -13.15 -20.72
C GLN A 350 -14.05 -11.91 -21.62
N LEU A 351 -13.27 -10.88 -21.25
CA LEU A 351 -13.08 -9.67 -22.02
C LEU A 351 -11.65 -9.61 -22.60
N PRO A 352 -11.48 -9.03 -23.81
CA PRO A 352 -10.20 -8.55 -24.29
C PRO A 352 -9.54 -7.62 -23.27
N ALA A 353 -8.21 -7.65 -23.18
CA ALA A 353 -7.47 -6.86 -22.18
C ALA A 353 -7.76 -5.35 -22.30
N ALA A 354 -7.70 -4.80 -23.52
CA ALA A 354 -8.01 -3.40 -23.78
C ALA A 354 -9.46 -3.01 -23.43
N GLU A 355 -10.42 -3.93 -23.57
CA GLU A 355 -11.81 -3.67 -23.20
C GLU A 355 -11.97 -3.61 -21.68
N PHE A 356 -11.46 -4.62 -20.96
CA PHE A 356 -11.45 -4.60 -19.50
C PHE A 356 -10.77 -3.34 -18.94
N ASN A 357 -9.60 -2.98 -19.49
CA ASN A 357 -8.83 -1.84 -18.99
C ASN A 357 -9.57 -0.51 -19.22
N ARG A 358 -10.29 -0.35 -20.34
CA ARG A 358 -11.16 0.82 -20.58
C ARG A 358 -12.34 0.87 -19.62
N LEU A 359 -12.98 -0.27 -19.35
CA LEU A 359 -14.06 -0.35 -18.35
C LEU A 359 -13.55 -0.01 -16.95
N ALA A 360 -12.37 -0.51 -16.60
CA ALA A 360 -11.71 -0.22 -15.33
C ALA A 360 -11.44 1.28 -15.19
N GLU A 361 -10.82 1.90 -16.19
CA GLU A 361 -10.56 3.35 -16.20
C GLU A 361 -11.86 4.15 -16.03
N ARG A 362 -12.91 3.82 -16.80
CA ARG A 362 -14.21 4.48 -16.71
C ARG A 362 -14.81 4.34 -15.31
N TYR A 363 -14.82 3.13 -14.75
CA TYR A 363 -15.31 2.87 -13.39
C TYR A 363 -14.57 3.73 -12.35
N TYR A 364 -13.23 3.78 -12.43
CA TYR A 364 -12.43 4.56 -11.48
C TYR A 364 -12.68 6.07 -11.59
N ARG A 365 -12.75 6.60 -12.82
CA ARG A 365 -12.89 8.05 -13.08
C ARG A 365 -14.28 8.57 -12.80
N ASP A 366 -15.30 7.75 -13.03
CA ASP A 366 -16.70 8.18 -12.95
C ASP A 366 -17.34 7.71 -11.64
N GLN A 367 -17.53 6.39 -11.48
CA GLN A 367 -18.32 5.83 -10.39
C GLN A 367 -17.57 5.88 -9.06
N LEU A 368 -16.39 5.24 -8.98
CA LEU A 368 -15.63 5.14 -7.73
C LEU A 368 -15.25 6.53 -7.17
N ARG A 369 -14.82 7.44 -8.05
CA ARG A 369 -14.51 8.83 -7.66
C ARG A 369 -15.71 9.52 -7.02
N LEU A 370 -16.91 9.36 -7.58
CA LEU A 370 -18.12 9.98 -7.04
C LEU A 370 -18.54 9.33 -5.72
N GLU A 371 -18.49 8.00 -5.62
CA GLU A 371 -18.76 7.28 -4.38
C GLU A 371 -17.86 7.76 -3.24
N GLN A 372 -16.55 7.87 -3.50
CA GLN A 372 -15.56 8.39 -2.54
C GLN A 372 -15.77 9.86 -2.19
N LEU A 373 -16.21 10.69 -3.15
CA LEU A 373 -16.58 12.09 -2.88
C LEU A 373 -17.77 12.15 -1.93
N TRP A 374 -18.79 11.32 -2.14
CA TRP A 374 -19.96 11.28 -1.27
C TRP A 374 -19.64 10.73 0.11
N GLU A 375 -18.77 9.74 0.20
CA GLU A 375 -18.25 9.23 1.46
C GLU A 375 -17.55 10.34 2.26
N GLY A 376 -16.62 11.07 1.65
CA GLY A 376 -15.93 12.18 2.32
C GLY A 376 -16.87 13.31 2.78
N LEU A 377 -17.90 13.62 1.99
CA LEU A 377 -18.92 14.61 2.40
C LEU A 377 -19.83 14.10 3.52
N ALA A 378 -20.13 12.80 3.54
CA ALA A 378 -20.86 12.17 4.64
C ALA A 378 -20.04 12.22 5.93
N ASP A 379 -18.72 11.98 5.85
CA ASP A 379 -17.79 12.05 6.98
C ASP A 379 -17.62 13.47 7.53
N LEU A 380 -17.77 14.51 6.70
CA LEU A 380 -17.74 15.91 7.14
C LEU A 380 -18.99 16.33 7.92
N ARG A 381 -20.14 15.69 7.66
CA ARG A 381 -21.43 16.09 8.23
C ARG A 381 -21.47 16.03 9.77
N PRO A 382 -20.97 14.96 10.45
CA PRO A 382 -20.86 14.93 11.91
C PRO A 382 -20.01 16.07 12.48
N THR A 383 -18.95 16.48 11.78
CA THR A 383 -18.10 17.60 12.20
C THR A 383 -18.84 18.92 12.14
N VAL A 384 -19.62 19.16 11.08
CA VAL A 384 -20.52 20.32 10.99
C VAL A 384 -21.54 20.33 12.14
N ALA A 385 -22.12 19.18 12.46
CA ALA A 385 -23.08 19.06 13.56
C ALA A 385 -22.42 19.35 14.93
N SER A 386 -21.23 18.80 15.19
CA SER A 386 -20.46 19.07 16.41
C SER A 386 -20.07 20.54 16.52
N LEU A 387 -19.60 21.17 15.44
CA LEU A 387 -19.32 22.60 15.39
C LEU A 387 -20.56 23.47 15.67
N ALA A 388 -21.71 23.08 15.15
CA ALA A 388 -22.97 23.80 15.37
C ALA A 388 -23.40 23.75 16.83
N ALA A 389 -23.26 22.59 17.49
CA ALA A 389 -23.67 22.38 18.88
C ALA A 389 -22.64 22.89 19.90
N GLU A 390 -21.38 22.56 19.70
CA GLU A 390 -20.32 22.66 20.71
C GLU A 390 -19.20 23.64 20.32
N GLY A 391 -19.18 24.13 19.07
CA GLY A 391 -18.17 25.07 18.61
C GLY A 391 -18.20 26.41 19.36
N SER A 392 -17.09 27.14 19.35
CA SER A 392 -17.05 28.49 19.92
C SER A 392 -18.02 29.45 19.21
N ALA A 393 -18.37 30.56 19.85
CA ALA A 393 -19.24 31.57 19.23
C ALA A 393 -18.67 32.08 17.89
N ALA A 394 -17.35 32.27 17.81
CA ALA A 394 -16.66 32.67 16.59
C ALA A 394 -16.76 31.60 15.49
N GLU A 395 -16.53 30.33 15.82
CA GLU A 395 -16.64 29.21 14.87
C GLU A 395 -18.07 29.08 14.34
N ARG A 396 -19.10 29.20 15.21
CA ARG A 396 -20.50 29.15 14.77
C ARG A 396 -20.88 30.31 13.87
N VAL A 397 -20.46 31.53 14.17
CA VAL A 397 -20.71 32.71 13.33
C VAL A 397 -20.03 32.54 11.97
N TRP A 398 -18.78 32.12 11.95
CA TRP A 398 -18.04 31.87 10.73
C TRP A 398 -18.69 30.76 9.89
N LEU A 399 -19.10 29.65 10.53
CA LEU A 399 -19.77 28.54 9.86
C LEU A 399 -21.10 28.97 9.23
N ARG A 400 -21.90 29.80 9.93
CA ARG A 400 -23.10 30.42 9.34
C ARG A 400 -22.77 31.25 8.12
N GLN A 401 -21.72 32.07 8.15
CA GLN A 401 -21.32 32.89 7.00
C GLN A 401 -20.96 32.02 5.78
N GLN A 402 -20.21 30.94 5.98
CA GLN A 402 -19.87 30.00 4.91
C GLN A 402 -21.11 29.28 4.34
N LEU A 403 -22.11 29.01 5.18
CA LEU A 403 -23.33 28.30 4.81
C LEU A 403 -24.51 29.24 4.45
N GLY A 404 -24.21 30.48 4.03
CA GLY A 404 -25.20 31.41 3.49
C GLY A 404 -26.10 32.06 4.54
N GLY A 405 -25.64 32.17 5.78
CA GLY A 405 -26.31 32.89 6.87
C GLY A 405 -27.46 32.13 7.53
N ARG A 406 -27.64 30.84 7.25
CA ARG A 406 -28.74 30.04 7.82
C ARG A 406 -28.49 29.68 9.28
N GLU A 407 -29.56 29.60 10.07
CA GLU A 407 -29.48 29.21 11.48
C GLU A 407 -29.24 27.70 11.65
N ASP A 408 -29.93 26.86 10.87
CA ASP A 408 -29.69 25.42 10.84
C ASP A 408 -28.54 25.08 9.88
N LEU A 409 -27.36 24.91 10.48
CA LEU A 409 -26.10 24.65 9.78
C LEU A 409 -26.05 23.25 9.16
N THR A 410 -26.71 22.26 9.76
CA THR A 410 -26.68 20.89 9.24
C THR A 410 -27.55 20.80 7.99
N THR A 411 -28.76 21.37 8.04
CA THR A 411 -29.64 21.45 6.87
C THR A 411 -29.01 22.31 5.77
N ALA A 412 -28.33 23.40 6.11
CA ALA A 412 -27.64 24.23 5.12
C ALA A 412 -26.48 23.48 4.42
N PHE A 413 -25.76 22.63 5.15
CA PHE A 413 -24.75 21.74 4.57
C PHE A 413 -25.38 20.66 3.69
N ASP A 414 -26.48 20.03 4.13
CA ASP A 414 -27.19 19.02 3.34
C ASP A 414 -27.69 19.61 2.00
N ASP A 415 -28.22 20.84 2.01
CA ASP A 415 -28.60 21.58 0.79
C ASP A 415 -27.43 21.91 -0.13
N LEU A 416 -26.26 22.23 0.44
CA LEU A 416 -25.03 22.46 -0.31
C LEU A 416 -24.60 21.16 -1.03
N VAL A 417 -24.63 20.03 -0.33
CA VAL A 417 -24.34 18.70 -0.89
C VAL A 417 -25.36 18.33 -1.98
N GLN A 418 -26.65 18.63 -1.80
CA GLN A 418 -27.67 18.38 -2.83
C GLN A 418 -27.43 19.22 -4.10
N ARG A 419 -27.02 20.49 -3.95
CA ARG A 419 -26.63 21.32 -5.11
C ARG A 419 -25.42 20.76 -5.85
N LEU A 420 -24.44 20.20 -5.12
CA LEU A 420 -23.32 19.48 -5.72
C LEU A 420 -23.77 18.24 -6.49
N ARG A 421 -24.68 17.43 -5.93
CA ARG A 421 -25.26 16.27 -6.63
C ARG A 421 -25.98 16.66 -7.91
N GLN A 422 -26.66 17.80 -7.91
CA GLN A 422 -27.36 18.33 -9.08
C GLN A 422 -26.43 19.05 -10.08
N GLN A 423 -25.13 19.14 -9.81
CA GLN A 423 -24.15 19.90 -10.60
C GLN A 423 -24.49 21.40 -10.72
N ARG A 424 -25.04 21.98 -9.65
CA ARG A 424 -25.49 23.38 -9.59
C ARG A 424 -24.64 24.25 -8.66
N LEU A 425 -23.46 23.79 -8.24
CA LEU A 425 -22.57 24.60 -7.40
C LEU A 425 -22.13 25.85 -8.14
N ARG A 426 -22.10 26.96 -7.40
CA ARG A 426 -21.47 28.21 -7.84
C ARG A 426 -20.10 28.36 -7.17
N GLY A 427 -19.30 29.32 -7.62
CA GLY A 427 -17.97 29.57 -7.03
C GLY A 427 -18.00 29.79 -5.51
N ALA A 428 -19.01 30.49 -5.00
CA ALA A 428 -19.19 30.70 -3.56
C ALA A 428 -19.45 29.38 -2.80
N ASP A 429 -20.19 28.45 -3.41
CA ASP A 429 -20.50 27.16 -2.80
C ASP A 429 -19.25 26.27 -2.71
N LEU A 430 -18.38 26.32 -3.73
CA LEU A 430 -17.09 25.62 -3.70
C LEU A 430 -16.15 26.21 -2.64
N LEU A 431 -16.09 27.53 -2.54
CA LEU A 431 -15.30 28.20 -1.50
C LEU A 431 -15.77 27.80 -0.10
N ALA A 432 -17.09 27.72 0.12
CA ALA A 432 -17.65 27.24 1.38
C ALA A 432 -17.19 25.82 1.70
N LEU A 433 -17.23 24.88 0.74
CA LEU A 433 -16.75 23.51 0.94
C LEU A 433 -15.25 23.45 1.26
N ILE A 434 -14.41 24.21 0.54
CA ILE A 434 -12.97 24.27 0.81
C ILE A 434 -12.72 24.79 2.23
N ASN A 435 -13.40 25.87 2.61
CA ASN A 435 -13.27 26.46 3.92
C ASN A 435 -13.72 25.49 5.03
N LEU A 436 -14.82 24.75 4.83
CA LEU A 436 -15.27 23.71 5.77
C LEU A 436 -14.21 22.65 5.99
N VAL A 437 -13.56 22.17 4.92
CA VAL A 437 -12.46 21.20 5.01
C VAL A 437 -11.29 21.79 5.80
N LEU A 438 -10.90 23.03 5.53
CA LEU A 438 -9.82 23.72 6.27
C LEU A 438 -10.14 23.86 7.76
N LEU A 439 -11.39 24.17 8.11
CA LEU A 439 -11.82 24.25 9.51
C LEU A 439 -11.73 22.88 10.19
N CYS A 440 -12.18 21.81 9.52
CA CYS A 440 -12.05 20.45 10.04
C CYS A 440 -10.58 20.09 10.30
N LEU A 441 -9.69 20.39 9.35
CA LEU A 441 -8.25 20.19 9.50
C LEU A 441 -7.67 20.99 10.68
N GLN A 442 -8.12 22.23 10.88
CA GLN A 442 -7.70 23.05 12.02
C GLN A 442 -8.17 22.44 13.35
N GLN A 443 -9.41 21.95 13.42
CA GLN A 443 -9.94 21.29 14.61
C GLN A 443 -9.18 20.00 14.92
N ASP A 444 -8.89 19.19 13.91
CA ASP A 444 -8.11 17.96 14.06
C ASP A 444 -6.70 18.26 14.56
N ARG A 445 -6.06 19.33 14.06
CA ARG A 445 -4.77 19.81 14.59
C ARG A 445 -4.86 20.23 16.06
N ARG A 446 -5.90 20.98 16.45
CA ARG A 446 -6.12 21.39 17.85
C ARG A 446 -6.36 20.19 18.76
N ARG A 447 -7.25 19.26 18.37
CA ARG A 447 -7.50 17.99 19.08
C ARG A 447 -6.23 17.15 19.19
N ALA A 448 -5.36 17.23 18.19
CA ALA A 448 -4.07 16.56 18.19
C ALA A 448 -3.01 17.21 19.09
N GLY A 449 -3.30 18.38 19.69
CA GLY A 449 -2.33 19.16 20.46
C GLY A 449 -1.22 19.78 19.60
N LEU A 450 -1.44 19.88 18.28
CA LEU A 450 -0.51 20.49 17.33
C LEU A 450 -0.78 22.00 17.24
N THR A 451 -0.52 22.73 18.33
CA THR A 451 -0.79 24.18 18.45
C THR A 451 0.41 25.08 18.12
N GLY A 452 1.35 24.60 17.30
CA GLY A 452 2.51 25.39 16.84
C GLY A 452 2.42 25.75 15.36
N GLU A 453 2.56 27.04 15.05
CA GLU A 453 3.17 27.50 13.81
C GLU A 453 4.63 27.03 13.82
N GLY A 454 4.87 25.82 13.33
CA GLY A 454 6.17 25.50 12.79
C GLY A 454 6.28 26.21 11.45
N GLU A 455 6.65 27.49 11.46
CA GLU A 455 7.46 28.08 10.38
C GLU A 455 8.80 27.32 10.37
N GLY A 456 8.76 26.05 10.00
CA GLY A 456 9.87 25.51 9.25
C GLY A 456 9.81 26.25 7.93
N ASP A 457 10.91 26.90 7.57
CA ASP A 457 11.22 27.37 6.23
C ASP A 457 11.10 26.16 5.28
N HIS A 458 9.85 25.81 4.97
CA HIS A 458 9.49 24.88 3.93
C HIS A 458 9.75 25.67 2.67
N ASP A 459 11.01 25.66 2.25
CA ASP A 459 11.37 25.93 0.88
C ASP A 459 10.31 25.22 0.02
N ALA A 460 9.50 26.04 -0.64
CA ALA A 460 8.29 25.65 -1.35
C ALA A 460 8.65 24.95 -2.66
N THR A 461 9.68 24.10 -2.62
CA THR A 461 10.11 23.22 -3.69
C THR A 461 9.47 21.85 -3.47
N THR A 462 8.14 21.82 -3.39
CA THR A 462 7.43 20.64 -3.90
C THR A 462 7.61 20.71 -5.41
N PRO A 463 8.35 19.80 -6.07
CA PRO A 463 8.38 19.78 -7.51
C PRO A 463 7.02 19.28 -7.95
N VAL A 464 6.11 20.23 -8.22
CA VAL A 464 4.97 20.00 -9.09
C VAL A 464 5.59 19.78 -10.46
N TYR A 465 5.89 18.51 -10.78
CA TYR A 465 6.14 18.11 -12.14
C TYR A 465 4.84 18.39 -12.91
N ARG A 466 4.80 19.53 -13.60
CA ARG A 466 3.87 19.73 -14.71
C ARG A 466 4.28 18.70 -15.76
N ALA A 467 3.49 17.64 -15.89
CA ALA A 467 3.53 16.82 -17.08
C ALA A 467 3.29 17.74 -18.29
N LEU A 468 4.24 17.76 -19.22
CA LEU A 468 4.03 18.25 -20.57
C LEU A 468 3.18 17.24 -21.34
#